data_AF-A0A507ELL5-F1
#
_entry.id   AF-A0A507ELL5-F1
#
_cell.length_a   1.000
_cell.length_b   1.000
_cell.length_c   1.000
_cell.angle_alpha   90.00
_cell.angle_beta   90.00
_cell.angle_gamma   90.00
#
_symmetry.space_group_name_H-M   'P 1'
#
loop_
_entity.id
_entity.type
_entity.pdbx_description
1 polymer ?
#
loop_
_entity_poly.entity_id
_entity_poly.type
_entity_poly.pdbx_seq_one_letter_code
_entity_poly.pdbx_strand_id
1 'polypeptide(L)'
;MRTQALLLSAATFCLLSLSPAASVPVDQIPLSDASEKRLISLSETEAKWMTEEEVFGLIRANRKFIDITDGDLDFDNDPLVSISHTELPKAPVQQSIVKQVIDQISESYMKDFLTRLTGFTTRYYKTSSGKAASEWIFDQVQEEANKANAAGKGLNVSVTQFAHPWQQSSVIARIHPVASATEDDGIVIIGAHLDSVNQWNPYWGRSPGADDDGSGTTTTFEAFRLILEHGIVPSRPVEFHWYSAEEGGLLGSQKVVRKYADDGVKVVGMIQVDMTGYKPPNKKEIVGIATDFIDESLRKFLQTVAQEYCGIPWGDVKCGYGCSDHASWTRAGYPAAFTFEAPFDQSSPYVHTSGDDVSHISFSHMKEFVKLVLAFGIELGLGK
;
A
#
# COMPACT_ATOMS: atom_id res chain seq x y z
N MET A 1 14.85 -49.11 67.38
CA MET A 1 15.63 -48.12 66.62
C MET A 1 14.88 -47.82 65.33
N ARG A 2 14.20 -46.68 65.28
CA ARG A 2 13.40 -46.20 64.13
C ARG A 2 14.14 -44.99 63.57
N THR A 3 14.47 -44.99 62.29
CA THR A 3 15.04 -43.85 61.58
C THR A 3 14.08 -43.41 60.49
N GLN A 4 13.87 -42.10 60.44
CA GLN A 4 12.87 -41.35 59.69
C GLN A 4 13.16 -41.34 58.18
N ALA A 5 12.10 -41.40 57.38
CA ALA A 5 12.14 -41.10 55.95
C ALA A 5 11.88 -39.60 55.75
N LEU A 6 12.82 -38.90 55.12
CA LEU A 6 12.67 -37.53 54.63
C LEU A 6 12.17 -37.59 53.17
N LEU A 7 11.01 -37.01 52.91
CA LEU A 7 10.49 -36.72 51.57
C LEU A 7 11.07 -35.37 51.12
N LEU A 8 11.91 -35.36 50.08
CA LEU A 8 12.28 -34.14 49.36
C LEU A 8 11.33 -33.90 48.19
N SER A 9 10.69 -32.72 48.18
CA SER A 9 9.90 -32.20 47.07
C SER A 9 10.82 -31.75 45.92
N ALA A 10 10.62 -32.28 44.72
CA ALA A 10 11.25 -31.75 43.51
C ALA A 10 10.47 -30.53 43.02
N ALA A 11 11.07 -29.34 43.15
CA ALA A 11 10.58 -28.12 42.51
C ALA A 11 10.97 -28.16 41.01
N THR A 12 9.98 -28.13 40.13
CA THR A 12 10.18 -28.08 38.69
C THR A 12 10.57 -26.65 38.28
N PHE A 13 11.84 -26.43 37.96
CA PHE A 13 12.30 -25.19 37.33
C PHE A 13 11.85 -25.18 35.87
N CYS A 14 10.92 -24.28 35.53
CA CYS A 14 10.56 -24.00 34.14
C CYS A 14 11.71 -23.20 33.51
N LEU A 15 12.58 -23.87 32.76
CA LEU A 15 13.58 -23.23 31.91
C LEU A 15 12.85 -22.59 30.72
N LEU A 16 12.72 -21.27 30.75
CA LEU A 16 12.40 -20.48 29.57
C LEU A 16 13.50 -20.72 28.52
N SER A 17 13.18 -21.53 27.51
CA SER A 17 14.02 -21.66 26.33
C SER A 17 13.97 -20.36 25.55
N LEU A 18 14.95 -19.49 25.77
CA LEU A 18 15.30 -18.45 24.81
C LEU A 18 15.64 -19.14 23.49
N SER A 19 14.74 -19.02 22.51
CA SER A 19 15.05 -19.44 21.14
C SER A 19 16.24 -18.60 20.66
N PRO A 20 17.29 -19.21 20.08
CA PRO A 20 18.35 -18.44 19.47
C PRO A 20 17.73 -17.61 18.35
N ALA A 21 18.03 -16.31 18.32
CA ALA A 21 17.70 -15.45 17.20
C ALA A 21 18.15 -16.16 15.92
N ALA A 22 17.18 -16.51 15.06
CA ALA A 22 17.49 -17.09 13.77
C ALA A 22 18.36 -16.07 13.03
N SER A 23 19.61 -16.45 12.74
CA SER A 23 20.47 -15.65 11.88
C SER A 23 19.79 -15.53 10.52
N VAL A 24 19.33 -14.33 10.18
CA VAL A 24 18.85 -14.01 8.84
C VAL A 24 19.99 -14.33 7.87
N PRO A 25 19.79 -15.20 6.86
CA PRO A 25 20.80 -15.47 5.86
C PRO A 25 21.26 -14.15 5.23
N VAL A 26 22.56 -13.93 5.14
CA VAL A 26 23.10 -12.84 4.33
C VAL A 26 22.69 -13.14 2.89
N ASP A 27 21.90 -12.26 2.28
CA ASP A 27 21.55 -12.36 0.86
C ASP A 27 22.81 -12.60 0.02
N GLN A 28 22.86 -13.74 -0.66
CA GLN A 28 23.73 -13.82 -1.82
C GLN A 28 23.12 -12.84 -2.82
N ILE A 29 23.78 -11.70 -3.04
CA ILE A 29 23.44 -10.78 -4.11
C ILE A 29 23.24 -11.67 -5.34
N PRO A 30 22.03 -11.75 -5.94
CA PRO A 30 21.98 -12.16 -7.33
C PRO A 30 22.87 -11.13 -7.98
N LEU A 31 24.06 -11.53 -8.43
CA LEU A 31 24.92 -10.68 -9.22
C LEU A 31 24.03 -10.30 -10.41
N SER A 32 23.35 -9.15 -10.30
CA SER A 32 22.79 -8.50 -11.45
C SER A 32 24.01 -8.32 -12.34
N ASP A 33 23.92 -8.86 -13.55
CA ASP A 33 24.97 -8.59 -14.51
C ASP A 33 25.03 -7.08 -14.61
N ALA A 34 26.13 -6.46 -14.15
CA ALA A 34 26.25 -5.00 -14.12
C ALA A 34 26.12 -4.38 -15.53
N SER A 35 26.12 -5.23 -16.57
CA SER A 35 25.85 -4.87 -17.95
C SER A 35 24.37 -4.98 -18.37
N GLU A 36 23.51 -5.64 -17.59
CA GLU A 36 22.08 -5.72 -17.83
C GLU A 36 21.47 -4.31 -17.77
N LYS A 37 20.75 -3.95 -18.83
CA LYS A 37 20.09 -2.66 -18.95
C LYS A 37 18.59 -2.85 -18.93
N ARG A 38 17.92 -1.88 -18.31
CA ARG A 38 16.47 -1.77 -18.25
C ARG A 38 16.04 -0.54 -19.05
N LEU A 39 14.89 -0.61 -19.72
CA LEU A 39 14.34 0.50 -20.48
C LEU A 39 13.55 1.39 -19.53
N ILE A 40 14.10 2.56 -19.21
CA ILE A 40 13.57 3.48 -18.22
C ILE A 40 12.92 4.67 -18.91
N SER A 41 11.63 4.85 -18.68
CA SER A 41 10.87 6.02 -19.13
C SER A 41 11.05 7.15 -18.12
N LEU A 42 11.50 8.31 -18.60
CA LEU A 42 11.78 9.50 -17.79
C LEU A 42 10.70 10.58 -17.97
N SER A 43 9.88 10.44 -19.00
CA SER A 43 8.68 11.23 -19.29
C SER A 43 7.75 10.41 -20.20
N GLU A 44 6.64 11.00 -20.62
CA GLU A 44 5.72 10.40 -21.61
C GLU A 44 6.37 10.20 -22.99
N THR A 45 7.49 10.87 -23.28
CA THR A 45 8.11 10.88 -24.63
C THR A 45 9.57 10.45 -24.65
N GLU A 46 10.18 10.22 -23.48
CA GLU A 46 11.60 9.89 -23.35
C GLU A 46 11.77 8.59 -22.59
N ALA A 47 12.46 7.63 -23.20
CA ALA A 47 12.95 6.43 -22.55
C ALA A 47 14.41 6.15 -22.91
N LYS A 48 15.17 5.60 -21.95
CA LYS A 48 16.60 5.29 -22.10
C LYS A 48 16.90 3.92 -21.53
N TRP A 49 17.72 3.14 -22.23
CA TRP A 49 18.34 1.93 -21.67
C TRP A 49 19.39 2.32 -20.65
N MET A 50 19.15 1.99 -19.38
CA MET A 50 19.98 2.38 -18.24
C MET A 50 20.46 1.13 -17.47
N THR A 51 21.70 1.17 -16.99
CA THR A 51 22.18 0.17 -16.04
C THR A 51 21.54 0.37 -14.66
N GLU A 52 21.61 -0.63 -13.79
CA GLU A 52 21.10 -0.52 -12.42
C GLU A 52 21.72 0.67 -11.65
N GLU A 53 23.01 0.93 -11.81
CA GLU A 53 23.68 2.07 -11.19
C GLU A 53 23.19 3.43 -11.74
N GLU A 54 22.88 3.50 -13.04
CA GLU A 54 22.26 4.68 -13.64
C GLU A 54 20.84 4.90 -13.07
N VAL A 55 20.07 3.84 -12.83
CA VAL A 55 18.74 3.91 -12.18
C VAL A 55 18.86 4.37 -10.73
N PHE A 56 19.81 3.84 -9.96
CA PHE A 56 20.08 4.35 -8.60
C PHE A 56 20.50 5.82 -8.61
N GLY A 57 21.14 6.27 -9.69
CA GLY A 57 21.39 7.70 -9.94
C GLY A 57 20.13 8.55 -9.99
N LEU A 58 19.03 8.03 -10.55
CA LEU A 58 17.73 8.71 -10.57
C LEU A 58 17.13 8.79 -9.16
N ILE A 59 17.14 7.69 -8.41
CA ILE A 59 16.63 7.63 -7.02
C ILE A 59 17.36 8.67 -6.15
N ARG A 60 18.70 8.71 -6.22
CA ARG A 60 19.52 9.69 -5.48
C ARG A 60 19.28 11.14 -5.90
N ALA A 61 18.86 11.35 -7.14
CA ALA A 61 18.50 12.67 -7.66
C ALA A 61 17.04 13.04 -7.38
N ASN A 62 16.28 12.17 -6.70
CA ASN A 62 14.83 12.25 -6.55
C ASN A 62 14.12 12.49 -7.91
N ARG A 63 14.62 11.85 -8.97
CA ARG A 63 14.05 11.93 -10.30
C ARG A 63 13.14 10.72 -10.50
N LYS A 64 11.84 10.98 -10.62
CA LYS A 64 10.81 9.98 -10.87
C LYS A 64 10.97 9.33 -12.25
N PHE A 65 10.60 8.06 -12.36
CA PHE A 65 10.76 7.24 -13.55
C PHE A 65 9.78 6.05 -13.53
N ILE A 66 9.59 5.43 -14.69
CA ILE A 66 8.87 4.15 -14.81
C ILE A 66 9.78 3.18 -15.55
N ASP A 67 9.91 1.97 -15.03
CA ASP A 67 10.60 0.89 -15.72
C ASP A 67 9.63 0.20 -16.67
N ILE A 68 9.83 0.39 -17.97
CA ILE A 68 8.95 -0.13 -19.02
C ILE A 68 9.61 -1.29 -19.79
N THR A 69 10.64 -1.92 -19.20
CA THR A 69 11.44 -2.96 -19.86
C THR A 69 10.59 -4.13 -20.35
N ASP A 70 9.60 -4.52 -19.55
CA ASP A 70 8.81 -5.73 -19.79
C ASP A 70 7.59 -5.47 -20.68
N GLY A 71 7.31 -4.20 -21.03
CA GLY A 71 6.18 -3.84 -21.89
C GLY A 71 4.80 -3.99 -21.24
N ASP A 72 4.70 -4.11 -19.91
CA ASP A 72 3.42 -4.33 -19.21
C ASP A 72 2.42 -3.16 -19.39
N LEU A 73 2.91 -1.98 -19.75
CA LEU A 73 2.12 -0.78 -20.04
C LEU A 73 2.02 -0.44 -21.54
N ASP A 74 2.44 -1.35 -22.43
CA ASP A 74 2.21 -1.22 -23.87
C ASP A 74 0.79 -1.67 -24.21
N PHE A 75 -0.14 -0.72 -24.18
CA PHE A 75 -1.54 -0.93 -24.58
C PHE A 75 -1.82 -0.42 -26.00
N ASP A 76 -0.83 0.08 -26.74
CA ASP A 76 -1.02 0.72 -28.05
C ASP A 76 -1.53 -0.26 -29.12
N ASN A 77 -1.30 -1.56 -28.93
CA ASN A 77 -1.72 -2.64 -29.83
C ASN A 77 -2.82 -3.55 -29.24
N ASP A 78 -3.18 -3.37 -27.97
CA ASP A 78 -4.33 -4.07 -27.41
C ASP A 78 -5.61 -3.32 -27.80
N PRO A 79 -6.69 -4.00 -28.19
CA PRO A 79 -7.98 -3.35 -28.26
C PRO A 79 -8.23 -2.81 -26.87
N LEU A 80 -8.10 -1.48 -26.70
CA LEU A 80 -8.39 -0.79 -25.45
C LEU A 80 -9.58 -1.49 -24.85
N VAL A 81 -9.40 -2.08 -23.66
CA VAL A 81 -10.51 -2.60 -22.88
C VAL A 81 -11.58 -1.52 -23.01
N SER A 82 -12.77 -1.90 -23.47
CA SER A 82 -13.91 -0.99 -23.47
C SER A 82 -14.20 -0.71 -22.00
N ILE A 83 -13.43 0.18 -21.38
CA ILE A 83 -13.51 0.53 -19.97
C ILE A 83 -14.80 1.31 -19.86
N SER A 84 -15.85 0.59 -19.45
CA SER A 84 -17.11 1.19 -19.08
C SER A 84 -16.84 2.08 -17.87
N HIS A 85 -16.79 3.39 -18.08
CA HIS A 85 -16.73 4.34 -16.98
C HIS A 85 -18.03 4.26 -16.19
N THR A 86 -17.96 3.75 -14.97
CA THR A 86 -19.06 3.81 -14.01
C THR A 86 -19.27 5.27 -13.59
N GLU A 87 -20.52 5.75 -13.65
CA GLU A 87 -20.83 7.11 -13.17
C GLU A 87 -20.60 7.17 -11.65
N LEU A 88 -19.69 8.05 -11.22
CA LEU A 88 -19.39 8.22 -9.81
C LEU A 88 -20.45 9.07 -9.11
N PRO A 89 -20.75 8.80 -7.82
CA PRO A 89 -21.63 9.66 -7.03
C PRO A 89 -21.14 11.11 -7.01
N LYS A 90 -22.06 12.07 -7.04
CA LYS A 90 -21.71 13.51 -6.97
C LYS A 90 -21.31 13.98 -5.57
N ALA A 91 -21.68 13.21 -4.55
CA ALA A 91 -21.38 13.48 -3.15
C ALA A 91 -21.46 12.17 -2.35
N PRO A 92 -20.84 12.11 -1.15
CA PRO A 92 -20.98 10.99 -0.25
C PRO A 92 -22.43 10.84 0.24
N VAL A 93 -22.89 9.60 0.47
CA VAL A 93 -24.25 9.26 0.90
C VAL A 93 -24.30 8.23 2.04
N GLN A 94 -23.17 7.72 2.49
CA GLN A 94 -23.04 6.70 3.55
C GLN A 94 -22.61 7.28 4.90
N GLN A 95 -22.92 8.55 5.18
CA GLN A 95 -22.42 9.28 6.36
C GLN A 95 -22.67 8.55 7.68
N SER A 96 -23.83 7.90 7.83
CA SER A 96 -24.17 7.18 9.06
C SER A 96 -23.24 6.00 9.32
N ILE A 97 -22.86 5.26 8.26
CA ILE A 97 -21.98 4.09 8.36
C ILE A 97 -20.55 4.58 8.55
N VAL A 98 -20.09 5.49 7.69
CA VAL A 98 -18.71 6.00 7.72
C VAL A 98 -18.37 6.64 9.07
N LYS A 99 -19.26 7.48 9.64
CA LYS A 99 -19.01 8.15 10.93
C LYS A 99 -18.92 7.17 12.10
N GLN A 100 -19.66 6.06 12.07
CA GLN A 100 -19.56 5.02 13.11
C GLN A 100 -18.18 4.35 13.14
N VAL A 101 -17.58 4.15 11.97
CA VAL A 101 -16.28 3.45 11.83
C VAL A 101 -15.11 4.40 12.14
N ILE A 102 -15.18 5.65 11.69
CA ILE A 102 -14.11 6.65 11.88
C ILE A 102 -13.77 6.86 13.36
N ASP A 103 -14.76 6.76 14.26
CA ASP A 103 -14.55 6.92 15.70
C ASP A 103 -13.71 5.79 16.31
N GLN A 104 -13.54 4.66 15.61
CA GLN A 104 -12.77 3.51 16.07
C GLN A 104 -11.30 3.49 15.59
N ILE A 105 -10.87 4.50 14.81
CA ILE A 105 -9.48 4.57 14.32
C ILE A 105 -8.50 4.68 15.49
N SER A 106 -7.53 3.76 15.56
CA SER A 106 -6.58 3.68 16.66
C SER A 106 -5.17 4.11 16.26
N GLU A 107 -4.75 5.29 16.73
CA GLU A 107 -3.38 5.78 16.53
C GLU A 107 -2.33 4.85 17.17
N SER A 108 -2.65 4.23 18.30
CA SER A 108 -1.76 3.25 18.94
C SER A 108 -1.60 1.98 18.10
N TYR A 109 -2.69 1.50 17.49
CA TYR A 109 -2.63 0.32 16.63
C TYR A 109 -1.78 0.59 15.38
N MET A 110 -2.01 1.74 14.71
CA MET A 110 -1.19 2.17 13.58
C MET A 110 0.28 2.30 13.98
N LYS A 111 0.58 2.86 15.15
CA LYS A 111 1.95 2.97 15.65
C LYS A 111 2.61 1.62 15.86
N ASP A 112 1.91 0.67 16.47
CA ASP A 112 2.44 -0.67 16.71
C ASP A 112 2.68 -1.43 15.39
N PHE A 113 1.74 -1.33 14.45
CA PHE A 113 1.88 -1.93 13.12
C PHE A 113 3.08 -1.34 12.37
N LEU A 114 3.16 0.00 12.28
CA LEU A 114 4.24 0.69 11.57
C LEU A 114 5.60 0.44 12.23
N THR A 115 5.66 0.39 13.56
CA THR A 115 6.91 0.07 14.28
C THR A 115 7.42 -1.33 13.95
N ARG A 116 6.52 -2.31 13.75
CA ARG A 116 6.90 -3.66 13.33
C ARG A 116 7.35 -3.68 11.87
N LEU A 117 6.62 -3.01 10.98
CA LEU A 117 6.94 -2.91 9.56
C LEU A 117 8.28 -2.21 9.29
N THR A 118 8.62 -1.20 10.09
CA THR A 118 9.91 -0.46 10.02
C THR A 118 11.05 -1.18 10.74
N GLY A 119 10.77 -2.33 11.37
CA GLY A 119 11.76 -3.19 12.00
C GLY A 119 12.54 -4.07 11.02
N PHE A 120 12.03 -4.28 9.80
CA PHE A 120 12.80 -4.89 8.71
C PHE A 120 13.99 -3.99 8.35
N THR A 121 15.12 -4.58 7.94
CA THR A 121 16.34 -3.79 7.62
C THR A 121 16.07 -2.87 6.42
N THR A 122 15.42 -3.43 5.41
CA THR A 122 14.86 -2.77 4.23
C THR A 122 13.69 -3.62 3.74
N ARG A 123 12.78 -3.02 2.98
CA ARG A 123 11.74 -3.76 2.26
C ARG A 123 12.00 -3.83 0.76
N TYR A 124 13.23 -3.59 0.31
CA TYR A 124 13.60 -3.58 -1.11
C TYR A 124 13.27 -4.92 -1.79
N TYR A 125 12.57 -4.86 -2.91
CA TYR A 125 11.89 -6.00 -3.56
C TYR A 125 12.79 -7.18 -3.97
N LYS A 126 14.10 -6.93 -4.15
CA LYS A 126 15.10 -7.95 -4.52
C LYS A 126 15.73 -8.66 -3.32
N THR A 127 15.46 -8.24 -2.09
CA THR A 127 16.11 -8.75 -0.87
C THR A 127 15.26 -9.81 -0.17
N SER A 128 15.89 -10.69 0.62
CA SER A 128 15.14 -11.59 1.51
C SER A 128 14.39 -10.83 2.61
N SER A 129 14.91 -9.68 3.05
CA SER A 129 14.22 -8.78 3.98
C SER A 129 12.92 -8.22 3.37
N GLY A 130 12.95 -7.82 2.09
CA GLY A 130 11.77 -7.39 1.33
C GLY A 130 10.75 -8.51 1.13
N LYS A 131 11.21 -9.73 0.82
CA LYS A 131 10.35 -10.92 0.77
C LYS A 131 9.67 -11.17 2.11
N ALA A 132 10.45 -11.23 3.19
CA ALA A 132 9.94 -11.43 4.55
C ALA A 132 8.95 -10.33 4.98
N ALA A 133 9.17 -9.07 4.57
CA ALA A 133 8.22 -7.99 4.81
C ALA A 133 6.89 -8.21 4.07
N SER A 134 6.92 -8.63 2.79
CA SER A 134 5.68 -8.94 2.06
C SER A 134 4.93 -10.15 2.61
N GLU A 135 5.64 -11.18 3.07
CA GLU A 135 5.05 -12.34 3.74
C GLU A 135 4.42 -11.93 5.08
N TRP A 136 5.09 -11.06 5.84
CA TRP A 136 4.52 -10.52 7.08
C TRP A 136 3.25 -9.71 6.85
N ILE A 137 3.22 -8.82 5.85
CA ILE A 137 2.02 -8.07 5.48
C ILE A 137 0.89 -9.03 5.07
N PHE A 138 1.20 -10.03 4.23
CA PHE A 138 0.23 -11.06 3.87
C PHE A 138 -0.35 -11.75 5.10
N ASP A 139 0.49 -12.15 6.06
CA ASP A 139 0.03 -12.82 7.29
C ASP A 139 -0.89 -11.92 8.12
N GLN A 140 -0.58 -10.63 8.26
CA GLN A 140 -1.45 -9.68 8.99
C GLN A 140 -2.83 -9.54 8.30
N VAL A 141 -2.83 -9.38 6.98
CA VAL A 141 -4.05 -9.23 6.18
C VAL A 141 -4.88 -10.51 6.19
N GLN A 142 -4.23 -11.66 6.06
CA GLN A 142 -4.86 -12.98 6.12
C GLN A 142 -5.45 -13.28 7.50
N GLU A 143 -4.79 -12.84 8.58
CA GLU A 143 -5.30 -12.96 9.94
C GLU A 143 -6.63 -12.19 10.11
N GLU A 144 -6.68 -10.93 9.69
CA GLU A 144 -7.92 -10.12 9.76
C GLU A 144 -9.03 -10.68 8.87
N ALA A 145 -8.70 -11.15 7.66
CA ALA A 145 -9.64 -11.84 6.78
C ALA A 145 -10.23 -13.11 7.43
N ASN A 146 -9.39 -13.91 8.10
CA ASN A 146 -9.83 -15.12 8.80
C ASN A 146 -10.75 -14.81 9.97
N LYS A 147 -10.42 -13.78 10.78
CA LYS A 147 -11.29 -13.30 11.87
C LYS A 147 -12.65 -12.87 11.33
N ALA A 148 -12.67 -12.11 10.23
CA ALA A 148 -13.87 -11.62 9.59
C ALA A 148 -14.77 -12.75 9.06
N ASN A 149 -14.18 -13.70 8.33
CA ASN A 149 -14.89 -14.87 7.80
C ASN A 149 -15.47 -15.75 8.92
N ALA A 150 -14.75 -15.88 10.04
CA ALA A 150 -15.20 -16.65 11.21
C ALA A 150 -16.28 -15.93 12.04
N ALA A 151 -16.36 -14.60 11.99
CA ALA A 151 -17.29 -13.81 12.79
C ALA A 151 -18.77 -13.97 12.37
N GLY A 152 -19.05 -14.60 11.23
CA GLY A 152 -20.43 -14.89 10.79
C GLY A 152 -21.26 -13.65 10.43
N LYS A 153 -20.62 -12.53 10.10
CA LYS A 153 -21.28 -11.26 9.73
C LYS A 153 -21.68 -11.16 8.24
N GLY A 154 -21.63 -12.27 7.51
CA GLY A 154 -21.88 -12.30 6.07
C GLY A 154 -20.71 -11.80 5.20
N LEU A 155 -19.57 -11.46 5.82
CA LEU A 155 -18.34 -11.16 5.10
C LEU A 155 -17.76 -12.43 4.47
N ASN A 156 -17.25 -12.26 3.25
CA ASN A 156 -16.43 -13.24 2.54
C ASN A 156 -15.19 -12.51 2.04
N VAL A 157 -14.02 -12.85 2.56
CA VAL A 157 -12.76 -12.18 2.28
C VAL A 157 -11.73 -13.20 1.79
N SER A 158 -11.10 -12.91 0.66
CA SER A 158 -9.97 -13.69 0.13
C SER A 158 -8.70 -12.85 0.07
N VAL A 159 -7.57 -13.44 0.40
CA VAL A 159 -6.24 -12.78 0.36
C VAL A 159 -5.33 -13.60 -0.54
N THR A 160 -4.63 -12.96 -1.46
CA THR A 160 -3.74 -13.61 -2.42
C THR A 160 -2.39 -12.91 -2.48
N GLN A 161 -1.31 -13.69 -2.58
CA GLN A 161 0.00 -13.18 -2.97
C GLN A 161 0.11 -13.20 -4.50
N PHE A 162 0.22 -12.02 -5.11
CA PHE A 162 0.50 -11.89 -6.54
C PHE A 162 2.01 -12.07 -6.76
N ALA A 163 2.38 -13.19 -7.37
CA ALA A 163 3.77 -13.54 -7.63
C ALA A 163 4.35 -12.72 -8.78
N HIS A 164 5.63 -12.35 -8.64
CA HIS A 164 6.40 -11.62 -9.64
C HIS A 164 7.69 -12.37 -10.00
N PRO A 165 8.43 -11.95 -11.04
CA PRO A 165 9.76 -12.49 -11.36
C PRO A 165 10.84 -12.22 -10.29
N TRP A 166 10.54 -11.45 -9.24
CA TRP A 166 11.42 -11.15 -8.11
C TRP A 166 10.89 -11.78 -6.80
N GLN A 167 11.66 -11.64 -5.71
CA GLN A 167 11.40 -12.36 -4.46
C GLN A 167 10.15 -11.91 -3.71
N GLN A 168 9.87 -10.60 -3.74
CA GLN A 168 8.73 -9.98 -3.08
C GLN A 168 7.43 -10.14 -3.89
N SER A 169 6.32 -10.45 -3.23
CA SER A 169 5.00 -10.51 -3.86
C SER A 169 4.20 -9.25 -3.56
N SER A 170 3.28 -8.85 -4.45
CA SER A 170 2.21 -7.93 -4.05
C SER A 170 1.15 -8.70 -3.24
N VAL A 171 0.44 -8.03 -2.33
CA VAL A 171 -0.67 -8.62 -1.57
C VAL A 171 -1.97 -8.00 -2.04
N ILE A 172 -2.98 -8.84 -2.35
CA ILE A 172 -4.31 -8.40 -2.76
C ILE A 172 -5.33 -9.05 -1.84
N ALA A 173 -6.07 -8.23 -1.09
CA ALA A 173 -7.22 -8.66 -0.31
C ALA A 173 -8.51 -8.18 -0.97
N ARG A 174 -9.45 -9.09 -1.20
CA ARG A 174 -10.77 -8.82 -1.78
C ARG A 174 -11.85 -9.08 -0.76
N ILE A 175 -12.65 -8.06 -0.49
CA ILE A 175 -13.93 -8.18 0.22
C ILE A 175 -14.98 -8.43 -0.86
N HIS A 176 -15.49 -9.66 -0.91
CA HIS A 176 -16.50 -10.05 -1.88
C HIS A 176 -17.83 -9.36 -1.57
N PRO A 177 -18.60 -8.99 -2.60
CA PRO A 177 -19.87 -8.34 -2.37
C PRO A 177 -20.91 -9.31 -1.81
N VAL A 178 -22.06 -8.77 -1.38
CA VAL A 178 -23.23 -9.58 -1.04
C VAL A 178 -23.58 -10.52 -2.20
N ALA A 179 -24.00 -11.76 -1.90
CA ALA A 179 -24.22 -12.79 -2.93
C ALA A 179 -25.28 -12.43 -4.00
N SER A 180 -26.13 -11.44 -3.74
CA SER A 180 -27.11 -10.92 -4.70
C SER A 180 -26.55 -9.86 -5.66
N ALA A 181 -25.31 -9.41 -5.45
CA ALA A 181 -24.65 -8.45 -6.32
C ALA A 181 -24.04 -9.13 -7.55
N THR A 182 -23.92 -8.36 -8.63
CA THR A 182 -23.21 -8.80 -9.84
C THR A 182 -21.78 -8.29 -9.80
N GLU A 183 -20.80 -9.16 -10.10
CA GLU A 183 -19.40 -8.73 -10.25
C GLU A 183 -19.20 -7.74 -11.43
N ASP A 184 -20.21 -7.60 -12.28
CA ASP A 184 -20.25 -6.67 -13.42
C ASP A 184 -20.24 -5.18 -13.06
N ASP A 185 -20.51 -4.83 -11.79
CA ASP A 185 -20.58 -3.45 -11.29
C ASP A 185 -19.19 -2.81 -11.09
N GLY A 186 -18.12 -3.58 -11.30
CA GLY A 186 -16.73 -3.15 -11.20
C GLY A 186 -16.22 -3.08 -9.76
N ILE A 187 -14.88 -3.03 -9.65
CA ILE A 187 -14.15 -3.13 -8.39
C ILE A 187 -13.73 -1.73 -7.92
N VAL A 188 -13.79 -1.49 -6.61
CA VAL A 188 -13.16 -0.34 -5.97
C VAL A 188 -11.80 -0.78 -5.43
N ILE A 189 -10.73 -0.07 -5.77
CA ILE A 189 -9.36 -0.47 -5.40
C ILE A 189 -8.75 0.61 -4.50
N ILE A 190 -8.11 0.17 -3.43
CA ILE A 190 -7.34 0.99 -2.50
C ILE A 190 -5.92 0.43 -2.49
N GLY A 191 -4.94 1.21 -2.91
CA GLY A 191 -3.56 0.79 -3.06
C GLY A 191 -2.57 1.57 -2.20
N ALA A 192 -1.50 0.90 -1.80
CA ALA A 192 -0.26 1.44 -1.24
C ALA A 192 0.90 0.55 -1.74
N HIS A 193 2.15 0.99 -1.66
CA HIS A 193 3.27 0.09 -1.92
C HIS A 193 3.92 -0.40 -0.62
N LEU A 194 4.44 -1.63 -0.65
CA LEU A 194 4.97 -2.29 0.54
C LEU A 194 6.49 -2.31 0.60
N ASP A 195 7.19 -1.94 -0.47
CA ASP A 195 8.64 -1.91 -0.49
C ASP A 195 9.20 -0.64 0.15
N SER A 196 10.52 -0.54 0.17
CA SER A 196 11.26 0.65 0.57
C SER A 196 12.64 0.59 -0.05
N VAL A 197 13.25 1.75 -0.31
CA VAL A 197 14.60 1.82 -0.84
C VAL A 197 15.54 2.62 0.05
N ASN A 198 16.82 2.27 0.06
CA ASN A 198 17.87 3.18 0.53
C ASN A 198 18.62 3.67 -0.71
N GLN A 199 18.58 4.97 -0.98
CA GLN A 199 19.14 5.56 -2.20
C GLN A 199 20.64 5.32 -2.40
N TRP A 200 21.39 5.06 -1.33
CA TRP A 200 22.83 4.79 -1.41
C TRP A 200 23.15 3.31 -1.51
N ASN A 201 22.31 2.45 -0.93
CA ASN A 201 22.50 1.01 -0.97
C ASN A 201 21.15 0.29 -0.81
N PRO A 202 20.41 0.06 -1.91
CA PRO A 202 19.09 -0.58 -1.85
C PRO A 202 19.09 -1.99 -1.23
N TYR A 203 20.19 -2.73 -1.36
CA TYR A 203 20.28 -4.12 -0.91
C TYR A 203 20.55 -4.27 0.59
N TRP A 204 21.38 -3.39 1.15
CA TRP A 204 21.91 -3.54 2.51
C TRP A 204 21.76 -2.30 3.38
N GLY A 205 21.50 -1.15 2.76
CA GLY A 205 21.28 0.09 3.45
C GLY A 205 20.00 0.00 4.26
N ARG A 206 20.06 0.43 5.52
CA ARG A 206 18.87 0.53 6.34
C ARG A 206 17.87 1.47 5.67
N SER A 207 16.68 0.96 5.36
CA SER A 207 15.55 1.73 4.83
C SER A 207 14.30 1.33 5.61
N PRO A 208 14.02 2.01 6.73
CA PRO A 208 12.83 1.71 7.51
C PRO A 208 11.57 2.02 6.70
N GLY A 209 11.62 3.00 5.79
CA GLY A 209 10.50 3.35 4.91
C GLY A 209 9.25 3.64 5.74
N ALA A 210 9.37 4.47 6.78
CA ALA A 210 8.30 4.68 7.74
C ALA A 210 7.19 5.54 7.15
N ASP A 211 7.57 6.59 6.46
CA ASP A 211 6.66 7.42 5.70
C ASP A 211 6.44 6.85 4.31
N ASP A 212 7.52 6.43 3.64
CA ASP A 212 7.55 5.99 2.24
C ASP A 212 7.85 4.46 2.13
N ASP A 213 6.86 3.60 1.91
CA ASP A 213 5.41 3.85 2.12
C ASP A 213 4.84 2.98 3.25
N GLY A 214 5.58 2.93 4.36
CA GLY A 214 5.10 2.31 5.58
C GLY A 214 3.81 2.96 6.08
N SER A 215 3.68 4.27 5.90
CA SER A 215 2.54 5.05 6.38
C SER A 215 1.27 4.78 5.54
N GLY A 216 1.35 4.74 4.21
CA GLY A 216 0.26 4.35 3.33
C GLY A 216 -0.13 2.89 3.49
N THR A 217 0.85 1.97 3.59
CA THR A 217 0.60 0.56 3.94
C THR A 217 -0.15 0.42 5.26
N THR A 218 0.24 1.17 6.30
CA THR A 218 -0.43 1.15 7.62
C THR A 218 -1.84 1.76 7.53
N THR A 219 -2.00 2.84 6.78
CA THR A 219 -3.27 3.55 6.60
C THR A 219 -4.31 2.66 5.92
N THR A 220 -3.91 2.01 4.82
CA THR A 220 -4.77 1.09 4.07
C THR A 220 -5.09 -0.17 4.86
N PHE A 221 -4.14 -0.70 5.63
CA PHE A 221 -4.36 -1.82 6.53
C PHE A 221 -5.35 -1.52 7.66
N GLU A 222 -5.23 -0.36 8.32
CA GLU A 222 -6.18 0.05 9.37
C GLU A 222 -7.59 0.24 8.79
N ALA A 223 -7.72 0.80 7.59
CA ALA A 223 -9.01 0.93 6.92
C ALA A 223 -9.62 -0.45 6.59
N PHE A 224 -8.82 -1.39 6.06
CA PHE A 224 -9.24 -2.76 5.81
C PHE A 224 -9.74 -3.44 7.09
N ARG A 225 -8.93 -3.41 8.15
CA ARG A 225 -9.25 -3.99 9.47
C ARG A 225 -10.58 -3.47 10.00
N LEU A 226 -10.80 -2.16 9.96
CA LEU A 226 -12.00 -1.52 10.49
C LEU A 226 -13.26 -1.84 9.68
N ILE A 227 -13.18 -1.92 8.35
CA ILE A 227 -14.30 -2.37 7.50
C ILE A 227 -14.72 -3.79 7.89
N LEU A 228 -13.74 -4.67 8.09
CA LEU A 228 -13.99 -6.05 8.49
C LEU A 228 -14.55 -6.18 9.91
N GLU A 229 -13.96 -5.48 10.88
CA GLU A 229 -14.41 -5.50 12.28
C GLU A 229 -15.87 -5.03 12.41
N HIS A 230 -16.27 -4.04 11.61
CA HIS A 230 -17.64 -3.51 11.59
C HIS A 230 -18.61 -4.36 10.76
N GLY A 231 -18.15 -5.40 10.07
CA GLY A 231 -19.05 -6.29 9.31
C GLY A 231 -19.63 -5.63 8.06
N ILE A 232 -18.93 -4.68 7.44
CA ILE A 232 -19.45 -3.94 6.28
C ILE A 232 -19.32 -4.82 5.04
N VAL A 233 -20.42 -5.42 4.62
CA VAL A 233 -20.48 -6.22 3.39
C VAL A 233 -20.82 -5.31 2.21
N PRO A 234 -19.93 -5.17 1.21
CA PRO A 234 -20.15 -4.21 0.14
C PRO A 234 -21.16 -4.72 -0.91
N SER A 235 -21.74 -3.80 -1.67
CA SER A 235 -22.60 -4.09 -2.83
C SER A 235 -21.78 -4.42 -4.09
N ARG A 236 -20.50 -4.02 -4.14
CA ARG A 236 -19.53 -4.36 -5.18
C ARG A 236 -18.19 -4.76 -4.55
N PRO A 237 -17.32 -5.50 -5.25
CA PRO A 237 -16.04 -5.89 -4.66
C PRO A 237 -15.20 -4.68 -4.27
N VAL A 238 -14.59 -4.73 -3.09
CA VAL A 238 -13.59 -3.76 -2.63
C VAL A 238 -12.27 -4.50 -2.44
N GLU A 239 -11.22 -4.03 -3.10
CA GLU A 239 -9.89 -4.62 -3.04
C GLU A 239 -8.88 -3.68 -2.40
N PHE A 240 -8.04 -4.24 -1.54
CA PHE A 240 -6.89 -3.59 -0.92
C PHE A 240 -5.62 -4.21 -1.48
N HIS A 241 -4.78 -3.37 -2.07
CA HIS A 241 -3.55 -3.77 -2.74
C HIS A 241 -2.34 -3.20 -2.00
N TRP A 242 -1.34 -4.05 -1.77
CA TRP A 242 -0.01 -3.65 -1.32
C TRP A 242 0.99 -4.08 -2.39
N TYR A 243 1.43 -3.13 -3.20
CA TYR A 243 2.27 -3.39 -4.38
C TYR A 243 3.74 -3.59 -4.00
N SER A 244 4.37 -4.62 -4.54
CA SER A 244 5.83 -4.76 -4.46
C SER A 244 6.54 -3.91 -5.52
N ALA A 245 7.78 -3.53 -5.27
CA ALA A 245 8.69 -2.98 -6.29
C ALA A 245 8.19 -1.67 -6.95
N GLU A 246 7.55 -0.77 -6.18
CA GLU A 246 7.27 0.60 -6.64
C GLU A 246 8.60 1.32 -6.92
N GLU A 247 9.55 1.18 -6.00
CA GLU A 247 10.86 1.84 -6.03
C GLU A 247 11.77 1.32 -7.17
N GLY A 248 11.38 0.18 -7.75
CA GLY A 248 11.97 -0.39 -8.95
C GLY A 248 11.47 0.26 -10.25
N GLY A 249 10.58 1.26 -10.16
CA GLY A 249 9.94 1.91 -11.29
C GLY A 249 8.53 1.38 -11.56
N LEU A 250 7.70 1.26 -10.53
CA LEU A 250 6.29 0.82 -10.55
C LEU A 250 6.07 -0.63 -10.99
N LEU A 251 7.06 -1.51 -10.81
CA LEU A 251 7.07 -2.84 -11.43
C LEU A 251 5.89 -3.71 -10.98
N GLY A 252 5.53 -3.70 -9.70
CA GLY A 252 4.45 -4.54 -9.19
C GLY A 252 3.07 -4.09 -9.62
N SER A 253 2.77 -2.80 -9.58
CA SER A 253 1.48 -2.29 -10.03
C SER A 253 1.30 -2.46 -11.53
N GLN A 254 2.37 -2.33 -12.32
CA GLN A 254 2.38 -2.64 -13.76
C GLN A 254 1.95 -4.08 -14.06
N LYS A 255 2.54 -5.06 -13.38
CA LYS A 255 2.17 -6.48 -13.56
C LYS A 255 0.72 -6.76 -13.13
N VAL A 256 0.27 -6.15 -12.03
CA VAL A 256 -1.12 -6.30 -11.55
C VAL A 256 -2.09 -5.70 -12.56
N VAL A 257 -1.88 -4.46 -13.01
CA VAL A 257 -2.80 -3.79 -13.95
C VAL A 257 -2.82 -4.48 -15.31
N ARG A 258 -1.67 -5.00 -15.79
CA ARG A 258 -1.63 -5.81 -17.01
C ARG A 258 -2.53 -7.03 -16.91
N LYS A 259 -2.43 -7.78 -15.80
CA LYS A 259 -3.31 -8.93 -15.56
C LYS A 259 -4.79 -8.53 -15.48
N TYR A 260 -5.11 -7.40 -14.84
CA TYR A 260 -6.48 -6.92 -14.75
C TYR A 260 -7.05 -6.55 -16.12
N ALA A 261 -6.23 -5.90 -16.97
CA ALA A 261 -6.60 -5.59 -18.34
C ALA A 261 -6.80 -6.86 -19.19
N ASP A 262 -5.90 -7.83 -19.09
CA ASP A 262 -5.98 -9.13 -19.78
C ASP A 262 -7.24 -9.92 -19.40
N ASP A 263 -7.60 -9.88 -18.11
CA ASP A 263 -8.79 -10.55 -17.58
C ASP A 263 -10.10 -9.75 -17.82
N GLY A 264 -10.00 -8.55 -18.42
CA GLY A 264 -11.16 -7.68 -18.69
C GLY A 264 -11.83 -7.14 -17.42
N VAL A 265 -11.07 -6.98 -16.34
CA VAL A 265 -11.58 -6.53 -15.04
C VAL A 265 -12.04 -5.08 -15.14
N LYS A 266 -13.27 -4.80 -14.69
CA LYS A 266 -13.82 -3.45 -14.58
C LYS A 266 -13.42 -2.83 -13.24
N VAL A 267 -12.92 -1.59 -13.29
CA VAL A 267 -12.54 -0.83 -12.09
C VAL A 267 -13.35 0.47 -12.05
N VAL A 268 -14.09 0.67 -10.96
CA VAL A 268 -14.86 1.89 -10.70
C VAL A 268 -13.92 3.05 -10.39
N GLY A 269 -12.91 2.77 -9.58
CA GLY A 269 -11.88 3.73 -9.23
C GLY A 269 -10.82 3.11 -8.34
N MET A 270 -9.57 3.51 -8.55
CA MET A 270 -8.43 3.16 -7.72
C MET A 270 -7.91 4.42 -7.01
N ILE A 271 -7.69 4.36 -5.69
CA ILE A 271 -6.91 5.39 -4.99
C ILE A 271 -5.54 4.83 -4.61
N GLN A 272 -4.49 5.58 -4.92
CA GLN A 272 -3.16 5.37 -4.36
C GLN A 272 -2.99 6.20 -3.09
N VAL A 273 -2.53 5.52 -2.05
CA VAL A 273 -2.27 6.07 -0.72
C VAL A 273 -0.79 5.85 -0.45
N ASP A 274 0.00 6.88 -0.71
CA ASP A 274 1.45 6.83 -0.62
C ASP A 274 1.92 8.08 0.13
N MET A 275 2.70 7.88 1.19
CA MET A 275 3.11 8.88 2.19
C MET A 275 1.93 9.65 2.82
N THR A 276 1.55 9.23 4.03
CA THR A 276 0.47 9.81 4.84
C THR A 276 0.95 10.25 6.22
N GLY A 277 2.25 10.10 6.51
CA GLY A 277 2.80 10.12 7.86
C GLY A 277 3.43 11.44 8.26
N TYR A 278 4.02 12.20 7.33
CA TYR A 278 4.77 13.40 7.68
C TYR A 278 3.91 14.66 7.63
N LYS A 279 3.96 15.41 8.72
CA LYS A 279 3.32 16.72 8.85
C LYS A 279 4.38 17.82 8.87
N PRO A 280 4.50 18.64 7.80
CA PRO A 280 5.54 19.66 7.74
C PRO A 280 5.38 20.71 8.86
N PRO A 281 6.47 21.04 9.60
CA PRO A 281 6.39 21.95 10.74
C PRO A 281 6.07 23.37 10.29
N ASN A 282 5.14 24.03 10.99
CA ASN A 282 4.70 25.40 10.71
C ASN A 282 4.12 25.63 9.31
N LYS A 283 3.65 24.56 8.64
CA LYS A 283 2.96 24.64 7.36
C LYS A 283 1.48 24.33 7.54
N LYS A 284 0.69 24.62 6.51
CA LYS A 284 -0.72 24.24 6.47
C LYS A 284 -0.80 22.73 6.33
N GLU A 285 -1.42 22.08 7.30
CA GLU A 285 -1.76 20.66 7.23
C GLU A 285 -2.90 20.45 6.23
N ILE A 286 -2.73 19.48 5.33
CA ILE A 286 -3.72 19.15 4.30
C ILE A 286 -3.83 17.65 4.10
N VAL A 287 -4.95 17.21 3.55
CA VAL A 287 -4.99 15.97 2.75
C VAL A 287 -4.69 16.36 1.30
N GLY A 288 -3.51 16.03 0.80
CA GLY A 288 -3.14 16.30 -0.59
C GLY A 288 -3.90 15.40 -1.56
N ILE A 289 -4.44 15.98 -2.63
CA ILE A 289 -5.08 15.25 -3.74
C ILE A 289 -4.41 15.69 -5.04
N ALA A 290 -3.86 14.72 -5.78
CA ALA A 290 -3.09 14.97 -6.98
C ALA A 290 -3.93 15.58 -8.12
N THR A 291 -3.27 16.35 -8.97
CA THR A 291 -3.89 17.09 -10.09
C THR A 291 -3.42 16.62 -11.47
N ASP A 292 -2.43 15.74 -11.51
CA ASP A 292 -1.79 15.23 -12.72
C ASP A 292 -1.72 13.70 -12.71
N PHE A 293 -1.78 13.10 -13.90
CA PHE A 293 -1.80 11.64 -14.10
C PHE A 293 -2.93 10.91 -13.34
N ILE A 294 -4.10 11.55 -13.24
CA ILE A 294 -5.31 11.06 -12.54
C ILE A 294 -6.56 11.08 -13.44
N ASP A 295 -7.63 10.44 -12.99
CA ASP A 295 -8.98 10.63 -13.50
C ASP A 295 -9.69 11.79 -12.76
N GLU A 296 -10.13 12.79 -13.52
CA GLU A 296 -10.71 14.01 -12.96
C GLU A 296 -12.10 13.80 -12.32
N SER A 297 -12.86 12.79 -12.76
CA SER A 297 -14.16 12.47 -12.14
C SER A 297 -13.94 11.84 -10.76
N LEU A 298 -13.00 10.89 -10.66
CA LEU A 298 -12.61 10.23 -9.42
C LEU A 298 -11.99 11.22 -8.45
N ARG A 299 -11.11 12.11 -8.93
CA ARG A 299 -10.55 13.20 -8.12
C ARG A 299 -11.63 14.09 -7.52
N LYS A 300 -12.62 14.53 -8.31
CA LYS A 300 -13.73 15.35 -7.81
C LYS A 300 -14.53 14.64 -6.73
N PHE A 301 -14.84 13.36 -6.95
CA PHE A 301 -15.50 12.57 -5.93
C PHE A 301 -14.67 12.49 -4.65
N LEU A 302 -13.37 12.20 -4.76
CA LEU A 302 -12.45 12.13 -3.62
C LEU A 302 -12.35 13.46 -2.84
N GLN A 303 -12.38 14.60 -3.53
CA GLN A 303 -12.47 15.93 -2.89
C GLN A 303 -13.73 16.08 -2.04
N THR A 304 -14.89 15.57 -2.51
CA THR A 304 -16.13 15.60 -1.72
C THR A 304 -16.06 14.66 -0.51
N VAL A 305 -15.41 13.50 -0.65
CA VAL A 305 -15.17 12.57 0.46
C VAL A 305 -14.27 13.21 1.51
N ALA A 306 -13.15 13.81 1.10
CA ALA A 306 -12.25 14.52 2.00
C ALA A 306 -12.97 15.68 2.72
N GLN A 307 -13.78 16.45 2.00
CA GLN A 307 -14.52 17.59 2.54
C GLN A 307 -15.57 17.17 3.60
N GLU A 308 -16.20 16.01 3.45
CA GLU A 308 -17.22 15.51 4.38
C GLU A 308 -16.61 14.85 5.63
N TYR A 309 -15.51 14.11 5.47
CA TYR A 309 -15.04 13.18 6.50
C TYR A 309 -13.70 13.55 7.15
N CYS A 310 -12.81 14.29 6.48
CA CYS A 310 -11.53 14.68 7.06
C CYS A 310 -11.71 15.90 7.99
N GLY A 311 -10.97 15.92 9.09
CA GLY A 311 -10.94 17.02 10.06
C GLY A 311 -10.01 18.18 9.67
N ILE A 312 -9.23 17.99 8.60
CA ILE A 312 -8.31 18.98 8.02
C ILE A 312 -8.72 19.27 6.57
N PRO A 313 -8.39 20.45 6.01
CA PRO A 313 -8.73 20.76 4.63
C PRO A 313 -7.98 19.84 3.66
N TRP A 314 -8.59 19.52 2.52
CA TRP A 314 -7.83 18.97 1.40
C TRP A 314 -7.11 20.10 0.63
N GLY A 315 -6.10 19.74 -0.16
CA GLY A 315 -5.38 20.67 -1.03
C GLY A 315 -4.86 20.00 -2.29
N ASP A 316 -4.72 20.79 -3.36
CA ASP A 316 -4.14 20.31 -4.61
C ASP A 316 -2.64 20.06 -4.46
N VAL A 317 -2.19 18.90 -4.93
CA VAL A 317 -0.76 18.58 -5.06
C VAL A 317 -0.43 18.21 -6.50
N LYS A 318 0.81 18.44 -6.91
CA LYS A 318 1.31 18.07 -8.23
C LYS A 318 2.58 17.26 -8.05
N CYS A 319 2.57 16.02 -8.53
CA CYS A 319 3.71 15.13 -8.35
C CYS A 319 4.66 15.13 -9.55
N GLY A 320 4.09 15.06 -10.76
CA GLY A 320 4.83 14.81 -11.99
C GLY A 320 4.77 13.35 -12.45
N TYR A 321 5.54 13.07 -13.49
CA TYR A 321 5.55 11.80 -14.20
C TYR A 321 6.11 10.65 -13.35
N GLY A 322 5.52 9.45 -13.46
CA GLY A 322 6.02 8.23 -12.81
C GLY A 322 6.08 8.38 -11.29
N CYS A 323 5.06 9.02 -10.72
CA CYS A 323 5.06 9.43 -9.33
C CYS A 323 4.99 8.28 -8.33
N SER A 324 3.99 7.40 -8.54
CA SER A 324 3.59 6.28 -7.70
C SER A 324 2.62 5.38 -8.49
N ASP A 325 2.12 4.28 -7.89
CA ASP A 325 1.42 3.19 -8.59
C ASP A 325 0.13 3.59 -9.31
N HIS A 326 -0.52 4.70 -8.95
CA HIS A 326 -1.70 5.22 -9.68
C HIS A 326 -1.38 5.46 -11.17
N ALA A 327 -0.12 5.77 -11.50
CA ALA A 327 0.31 5.99 -12.88
C ALA A 327 0.19 4.72 -13.74
N SER A 328 0.38 3.53 -13.16
CA SER A 328 0.16 2.25 -13.84
C SER A 328 -1.31 2.09 -14.23
N TRP A 329 -2.22 2.43 -13.32
CA TRP A 329 -3.67 2.36 -13.54
C TRP A 329 -4.16 3.37 -14.57
N THR A 330 -3.75 4.64 -14.45
CA THR A 330 -4.16 5.66 -15.42
C THR A 330 -3.61 5.41 -16.82
N ARG A 331 -2.37 4.90 -16.92
CA ARG A 331 -1.78 4.53 -18.22
C ARG A 331 -2.48 3.34 -18.89
N ALA A 332 -3.06 2.43 -18.10
CA ALA A 332 -3.93 1.37 -18.60
C ALA A 332 -5.37 1.85 -18.92
N GLY A 333 -5.68 3.13 -18.69
CA GLY A 333 -6.99 3.72 -18.94
C GLY A 333 -8.00 3.56 -17.80
N TYR A 334 -7.60 2.99 -16.65
CA TYR A 334 -8.49 2.87 -15.50
C TYR A 334 -8.61 4.19 -14.73
N PRO A 335 -9.78 4.49 -14.14
CA PRO A 335 -9.92 5.65 -13.27
C PRO A 335 -9.04 5.49 -12.03
N ALA A 336 -8.04 6.34 -11.86
CA ALA A 336 -7.20 6.36 -10.65
C ALA A 336 -6.94 7.77 -10.13
N ALA A 337 -6.82 7.89 -8.82
CA ALA A 337 -6.52 9.12 -8.10
C ALA A 337 -5.39 8.85 -7.09
N PHE A 338 -4.76 9.92 -6.62
CA PHE A 338 -3.60 9.83 -5.73
C PHE A 338 -3.71 10.84 -4.59
N THR A 339 -3.42 10.37 -3.39
CA THR A 339 -3.43 11.16 -2.16
C THR A 339 -2.05 11.21 -1.55
N PHE A 340 -1.67 12.37 -1.01
CA PHE A 340 -0.32 12.62 -0.50
C PHE A 340 -0.38 13.53 0.74
N GLU A 341 0.59 13.42 1.64
CA GLU A 341 0.66 14.13 2.92
C GLU A 341 0.75 15.67 2.84
N ALA A 342 1.39 16.22 1.81
CA ALA A 342 1.74 17.63 1.73
C ALA A 342 2.00 18.07 0.28
N PRO A 343 2.09 19.37 -0.04
CA PRO A 343 2.69 19.79 -1.30
C PRO A 343 4.09 19.18 -1.45
N PHE A 344 4.47 18.73 -2.65
CA PHE A 344 5.73 18.01 -2.90
C PHE A 344 7.00 18.79 -2.53
N ASP A 345 6.95 20.13 -2.49
CA ASP A 345 8.07 20.95 -2.02
C ASP A 345 8.19 21.03 -0.48
N GLN A 346 7.27 20.38 0.23
CA GLN A 346 7.10 20.37 1.68
C GLN A 346 6.93 18.96 2.25
N SER A 347 7.02 17.91 1.43
CA SER A 347 6.94 16.52 1.88
C SER A 347 8.17 16.13 2.70
N SER A 348 8.10 14.93 3.30
CA SER A 348 9.18 14.40 4.13
C SER A 348 10.55 14.51 3.46
N PRO A 349 11.54 15.18 4.10
CA PRO A 349 12.90 15.29 3.57
C PRO A 349 13.74 14.03 3.86
N TYR A 350 13.15 13.00 4.48
CA TYR A 350 13.87 11.83 4.96
C TYR A 350 13.72 10.60 4.06
N VAL A 351 12.79 10.64 3.10
CA VAL A 351 12.46 9.53 2.18
C VAL A 351 13.70 8.94 1.50
N HIS A 352 13.64 7.64 1.22
CA HIS A 352 14.74 6.83 0.67
C HIS A 352 16.04 6.84 1.51
N THR A 353 15.98 7.24 2.79
CA THR A 353 17.15 7.22 3.70
C THR A 353 16.89 6.40 4.95
N SER A 354 17.94 6.16 5.73
CA SER A 354 17.80 5.53 7.05
C SER A 354 17.07 6.38 8.09
N GLY A 355 16.90 7.68 7.80
CA GLY A 355 16.19 8.64 8.64
C GLY A 355 14.69 8.70 8.35
N ASP A 356 14.19 8.00 7.33
CA ASP A 356 12.75 7.79 7.18
C ASP A 356 12.29 6.77 8.24
N ASP A 357 12.10 7.25 9.47
CA ASP A 357 11.78 6.44 10.64
C ASP A 357 10.54 6.95 11.39
N VAL A 358 9.99 6.08 12.25
CA VAL A 358 8.74 6.30 12.98
C VAL A 358 8.74 7.56 13.86
N SER A 359 9.91 8.10 14.23
CA SER A 359 9.99 9.31 15.05
C SER A 359 9.57 10.58 14.30
N HIS A 360 9.53 10.54 12.96
CA HIS A 360 9.07 11.63 12.11
C HIS A 360 7.58 11.54 11.74
N ILE A 361 6.90 10.48 12.18
CA ILE A 361 5.51 10.19 11.82
C ILE A 361 4.53 10.87 12.77
N SER A 362 3.53 11.51 12.19
CA SER A 362 2.38 12.10 12.85
C SER A 362 1.17 11.18 12.69
N PHE A 363 0.92 10.31 13.68
CA PHE A 363 -0.22 9.39 13.64
C PHE A 363 -1.59 10.08 13.61
N SER A 364 -1.70 11.29 14.17
CA SER A 364 -2.91 12.11 14.03
C SER A 364 -3.11 12.61 12.61
N HIS A 365 -2.03 12.77 11.83
CA HIS A 365 -2.10 13.11 10.41
C HIS A 365 -2.52 11.89 9.58
N MET A 366 -1.86 10.74 9.79
CA MET A 366 -2.25 9.46 9.16
C MET A 366 -3.72 9.12 9.40
N LYS A 367 -4.24 9.40 10.61
CA LYS A 367 -5.65 9.22 10.95
C LYS A 367 -6.58 9.93 9.97
N GLU A 368 -6.22 11.10 9.45
CA GLU A 368 -7.03 11.82 8.45
C GLU A 368 -7.07 11.10 7.10
N PHE A 369 -5.98 10.43 6.72
CA PHE A 369 -5.95 9.56 5.54
C PHE A 369 -6.72 8.25 5.78
N VAL A 370 -6.70 7.67 6.98
CA VAL A 370 -7.54 6.51 7.30
C VAL A 370 -9.03 6.86 7.14
N LYS A 371 -9.46 8.06 7.58
CA LYS A 371 -10.83 8.53 7.35
C LYS A 371 -11.17 8.60 5.87
N LEU A 372 -10.28 9.17 5.06
CA LEU A 372 -10.46 9.31 3.61
C LEU A 372 -10.60 7.93 2.95
N VAL A 373 -9.67 7.02 3.25
CA VAL A 373 -9.60 5.68 2.66
C VAL A 373 -10.81 4.83 3.06
N LEU A 374 -11.19 4.85 4.36
CA LEU A 374 -12.41 4.21 4.85
C LEU A 374 -13.65 4.73 4.14
N ALA A 375 -13.78 6.06 4.07
CA ALA A 375 -14.93 6.68 3.45
C ALA A 375 -15.00 6.36 1.96
N PHE A 376 -13.89 6.44 1.24
CA PHE A 376 -13.82 6.07 -0.18
C PHE A 376 -14.29 4.62 -0.43
N GLY A 377 -13.72 3.67 0.32
CA GLY A 377 -14.07 2.25 0.21
C GLY A 377 -15.52 1.95 0.56
N ILE A 378 -16.07 2.59 1.60
CA ILE A 378 -17.47 2.38 2.03
C ILE A 378 -18.45 3.05 1.06
N GLU A 379 -18.20 4.29 0.65
CA GLU A 379 -19.09 5.05 -0.24
C GLU A 379 -19.22 4.37 -1.60
N LEU A 380 -18.09 4.03 -2.22
CA LEU A 380 -18.12 3.33 -3.50
C LEU A 380 -18.44 1.85 -3.34
N GLY A 381 -18.03 1.20 -2.25
CA GLY A 381 -18.34 -0.22 -2.01
C GLY A 381 -19.83 -0.48 -1.81
N LEU A 382 -20.56 0.44 -1.16
CA LEU A 382 -22.00 0.33 -0.91
C LEU A 382 -22.87 1.04 -1.96
N GLY A 383 -22.29 1.99 -2.70
CA GLY A 383 -22.97 2.69 -3.80
C GLY A 383 -23.47 1.73 -4.88
N LYS A 384 -24.54 2.13 -5.58
CA LYS A 384 -25.01 1.47 -6.80
C LYS A 384 -24.66 2.34 -7.99
#